data_AF-A0A5D4MBT4-F1
#
_entry.id   AF-A0A5D4MBT4-F1
#
_cell.length_a   1.000
_cell.length_b   1.000
_cell.length_c   1.000
_cell.angle_alpha   90.00
_cell.angle_beta   90.00
_cell.angle_gamma   90.00
#
_symmetry.space_group_name_H-M   'P 1'
#
loop_
_entity.id
_entity.type
_entity.pdbx_description
1 polymer ?
#
loop_
_entity_poly.entity_id
_entity_poly.type
_entity_poly.pdbx_seq_one_letter_code
_entity_poly.pdbx_strand_id
1 'polypeptide(L)' 'MGILYEKVQISQEAQKKIMAQQLRDLGVLETKAGVKVDDLNYYEVRHELTLAEIRKTDIESPGNKWF' A
#
# COMPACT_ATOMS: atom_id res chain seq x y z
N MET A 1 -15.42 -3.91 26.21
CA MET A 1 -14.47 -3.18 25.33
C MET A 1 -13.61 -4.11 24.44
N GLY A 2 -13.96 -5.38 24.19
CA GLY A 2 -13.15 -6.29 23.34
C GLY A 2 -13.61 -6.41 21.89
N ILE A 3 -14.93 -6.34 21.66
CA ILE A 3 -15.58 -6.53 20.35
C ILE A 3 -15.23 -5.49 19.27
N LEU A 4 -14.83 -4.27 19.66
CA LEU A 4 -14.46 -3.24 18.69
C LEU A 4 -13.05 -3.47 18.14
N TYR A 5 -12.11 -3.88 18.99
CA TYR A 5 -10.72 -4.15 18.61
C TYR A 5 -10.63 -5.31 17.62
N GLU A 6 -11.38 -6.38 17.88
CA GLU A 6 -11.41 -7.58 17.03
C GLU A 6 -11.96 -7.27 15.63
N LYS A 7 -13.04 -6.48 15.54
CA LYS A 7 -13.58 -6.04 14.25
C LYS A 7 -12.61 -5.16 13.46
N VAL A 8 -11.88 -4.28 14.15
CA VAL A 8 -10.88 -3.41 13.51
C VAL A 8 -9.71 -4.23 12.98
N GLN A 9 -9.23 -5.22 13.74
CA GLN A 9 -8.14 -6.11 13.31
C GLN A 9 -8.54 -6.95 12.08
N ILE A 10 -9.73 -7.56 12.09
CA ILE A 10 -10.25 -8.32 10.93
C ILE A 10 -10.35 -7.43 9.69
N SER A 11 -10.81 -6.19 9.86
CA SER A 11 -10.90 -5.22 8.76
C SER A 11 -9.52 -4.82 8.22
N GLN A 12 -8.55 -4.60 9.10
CA GLN A 12 -7.17 -4.26 8.72
C GLN A 12 -6.47 -5.40 7.98
N GLU A 13 -6.64 -6.65 8.42
CA GLU A 13 -6.08 -7.81 7.70
C GLU A 13 -6.69 -7.99 6.31
N ALA A 14 -8.01 -7.81 6.17
CA ALA A 14 -8.66 -7.86 4.88
C ALA A 14 -8.16 -6.75 3.94
N GLN A 15 -8.04 -5.52 4.46
CA GLN A 15 -7.51 -4.38 3.72
C GLN A 15 -6.03 -4.59 3.35
N LYS A 16 -5.21 -5.13 4.25
CA LYS A 16 -3.80 -5.47 3.98
C LYS A 16 -3.70 -6.39 2.76
N LYS A 17 -4.51 -7.45 2.70
CA LYS A 17 -4.51 -8.40 1.57
C LYS A 17 -4.87 -7.72 0.25
N ILE A 18 -5.88 -6.84 0.26
CA ILE A 18 -6.28 -6.06 -0.92
C ILE A 18 -5.13 -5.16 -1.38
N MET A 19 -4.55 -4.37 -0.48
CA MET A 19 -3.47 -3.44 -0.81
C MET A 19 -2.20 -4.18 -1.27
N ALA A 20 -1.87 -5.33 -0.67
CA ALA A 20 -0.77 -6.17 -1.12
C ALA A 20 -1.00 -6.70 -2.54
N GLN A 21 -2.25 -7.05 -2.87
CA GLN A 21 -2.61 -7.47 -4.22
C GLN A 21 -2.51 -6.30 -5.22
N GLN A 22 -2.91 -5.08 -4.84
CA GLN A 22 -2.74 -3.89 -5.66
C GLN A 22 -1.26 -3.55 -5.91
N LEU A 23 -0.41 -3.68 -4.89
CA LEU A 23 1.04 -3.53 -5.05
C LEU A 23 1.62 -4.56 -6.03
N ARG A 24 1.18 -5.82 -5.95
CA ARG A 24 1.57 -6.86 -6.92
C ARG A 24 1.12 -6.53 -8.34
N ASP A 25 -0.09 -6.01 -8.51
CA ASP A 25 -0.64 -5.59 -9.81
C ASP A 25 0.17 -4.43 -10.40
N LEU A 26 0.65 -3.51 -9.55
CA LEU A 26 1.58 -2.43 -9.92
C LEU A 26 3.01 -2.92 -10.18
N GLY A 27 3.28 -4.23 -10.07
CA GLY A 27 4.62 -4.82 -10.27
C GLY A 27 5.56 -4.65 -9.07
N VAL A 28 5.05 -4.18 -7.92
CA VAL A 28 5.81 -4.04 -6.68
C VAL A 28 5.69 -5.34 -5.89
N LEU A 29 6.70 -6.19 -6.01
CA LEU A 29 6.79 -7.48 -5.29
C LEU A 29 7.56 -7.36 -3.97
N GLU A 30 8.46 -6.38 -3.91
CA GLU A 30 9.42 -6.16 -2.82
C GLU A 30 9.52 -4.65 -2.57
N THR A 31 9.69 -4.27 -1.31
CA THR A 31 9.99 -2.88 -0.97
C THR A 31 11.41 -2.52 -1.37
N LYS A 32 11.72 -1.22 -1.39
CA LYS A 32 13.11 -0.75 -1.61
C LYS A 32 14.13 -1.32 -0.62
N ALA A 33 13.68 -1.79 0.54
CA ALA A 33 14.52 -2.43 1.56
C ALA A 33 14.71 -3.94 1.34
N GLY A 34 14.11 -4.53 0.29
CA GLY A 34 14.17 -5.97 0.01
C GLY A 34 13.17 -6.80 0.81
N VAL A 35 12.18 -6.16 1.47
CA VAL A 35 11.15 -6.87 2.22
C VAL A 35 9.99 -7.21 1.29
N LYS A 36 9.52 -8.46 1.32
CA LYS A 36 8.37 -8.89 0.51
C LYS A 36 7.11 -8.15 0.96
N VAL A 37 6.28 -7.74 0.00
CA VAL A 37 5.01 -7.04 0.27
C VAL A 37 4.06 -7.85 1.17
N ASP A 38 4.18 -9.18 1.16
CA ASP A 38 3.37 -10.07 2.00
C ASP A 38 3.74 -9.97 3.50
N ASP A 39 5.03 -9.73 3.77
CA ASP A 39 5.60 -9.68 5.13
C ASP A 39 5.38 -8.31 5.80
N LEU A 40 5.11 -7.27 5.01
CA LEU A 40 4.90 -5.91 5.48
C LEU A 40 3.69 -5.78 6.41
N ASN A 41 3.76 -4.87 7.37
CA ASN A 41 2.62 -4.59 8.23
C ASN A 41 1.56 -3.72 7.51
N TYR A 42 0.33 -3.66 8.02
CA TYR A 42 -0.78 -2.91 7.38
C TYR A 42 -0.40 -1.47 7.02
N TYR A 43 0.27 -0.76 7.94
CA TYR A 43 0.71 0.62 7.72
C TYR A 43 1.80 0.74 6.66
N GLU A 44 2.68 -0.24 6.56
CA GLU A 44 3.78 -0.24 5.59
C GLU A 44 3.27 -0.52 4.18
N VAL A 45 2.39 -1.52 4.02
CA VAL A 45 1.72 -1.81 2.75
C VAL A 45 0.98 -0.58 2.24
N ARG A 46 0.25 0.11 3.12
CA ARG A 46 -0.48 1.35 2.78
C ARG A 46 0.46 2.48 2.34
N HIS A 47 1.60 2.63 3.00
CA HIS A 47 2.58 3.65 2.67
C HIS A 47 3.21 3.38 1.30
N GLU A 48 3.65 2.15 1.04
CA GLU A 48 4.22 1.76 -0.25
C GLU A 48 3.22 1.89 -1.39
N LEU A 49 1.94 1.54 -1.15
CA LEU A 49 0.88 1.70 -2.15
C LEU A 49 0.71 3.18 -2.51
N THR A 50 0.63 4.06 -1.50
CA THR A 50 0.56 5.51 -1.71
C THR A 50 1.74 6.02 -2.54
N LEU A 51 2.96 5.58 -2.23
CA LEU A 51 4.15 5.96 -3.00
C LEU A 51 4.10 5.47 -4.46
N ALA A 52 3.60 4.25 -4.68
CA ALA A 52 3.46 3.69 -6.01
C ALA A 52 2.41 4.47 -6.83
N GLU A 53 1.27 4.83 -6.21
CA GLU A 53 0.23 5.64 -6.84
C GLU A 53 0.70 7.06 -7.17
N ILE A 54 1.47 7.69 -6.27
CA ILE A 54 2.07 9.01 -6.53
C ILE A 54 3.03 8.93 -7.72
N ARG A 55 3.90 7.91 -7.78
CA ARG A 55 4.82 7.73 -8.92
C ARG A 55 4.05 7.53 -10.22
N LYS A 56 2.98 6.72 -10.20
CA LYS A 56 2.13 6.50 -11.37
C LYS A 56 1.50 7.82 -11.83
N THR A 57 0.97 8.62 -10.90
CA THR A 57 0.38 9.93 -11.18
C THR A 57 1.40 10.93 -11.75
N ASP A 58 2.62 10.94 -11.22
CA ASP A 58 3.71 11.81 -11.70
C ASP A 58 4.11 11.46 -13.15
N ILE A 59 4.12 10.17 -13.49
CA ILE A 59 4.40 9.68 -14.86
C ILE A 59 3.25 9.99 -15.83
N GLU A 60 1.99 9.88 -15.39
CA GLU A 60 0.81 10.16 -16.21
C GLU A 60 0.53 11.67 -16.38
N SER A 61 1.11 12.53 -15.52
CA SER A 61 0.96 13.98 -15.61
C SER A 61 2.31 14.70 -15.46
N PRO A 62 3.13 14.75 -16.53
CA PRO A 62 4.32 15.62 -16.57
C PRO A 62 3.98 17.12 -16.50
N GLY A 63 2.70 17.47 -16.37
CA GLY A 63 2.16 18.82 -16.30
C GLY A 63 2.10 19.44 -14.90
N ASN A 64 2.41 18.70 -13.82
CA ASN A 64 2.49 19.31 -12.48
C ASN A 64 3.85 20.01 -12.26
N LYS A 65 4.26 20.81 -13.25
CA LYS A 65 5.25 21.88 -13.06
C LYS A 65 4.51 23.02 -12.38
N TRP A 66 4.54 23.06 -11.05
CA TRP A 66 4.24 24.29 -10.33
C TRP A 66 5.27 25.35 -10.73
N PHE A 67 4.84 26.27 -11.60
CA PHE A 67 5.37 27.62 -11.81
C PHE A 67 4.18 28.53 -12.12
#